data_AF-A0A1Q9P463-F1
#
_entry.id   AF-A0A1Q9P463-F1
#
_cell.length_a   1.000
_cell.length_b   1.000
_cell.length_c   1.000
_cell.angle_alpha   90.00
_cell.angle_beta   90.00
_cell.angle_gamma   90.00
#
_symmetry.space_group_name_H-M   'P 1'
#
loop_
_entity.id
_entity.type
_entity.pdbx_description
1 polymer ?
#
loop_
_entity_poly.entity_id
_entity_poly.type
_entity_poly.pdbx_seq_one_letter_code
_entity_poly.pdbx_strand_id
1 'polypeptide(L)'
;MRKILRNKITGFVFGKYYHEKQIDEILIKDEEYISGIEIIFYSEIILILTIFSVIASIILAFTLTPLFLILLIPALILIYFSLDIELIYLTSERLIIERRTIVEKMLKTSNIKSISLDQIAVISYSRAPFQFASLFLSLLGIVTISYSIMYDNFELAAVFSLTPISLYLAYYGLRLTKRSIEISVIGVAKPFGVGRVKGAPVWFLNDLQNMIFERVHHTFHSEESYDIHEFPLEYSGRVRELVKQLTRAVQKKIIQLLDEKTLSKNEIIDLMPNYSKTEIDEGMRQLRVKKYIYYHRSIRKWCLDKMTLISDLENNVAVEN
;
A
#
# COMPACT_ATOMS: atom_id res chain seq x y z
N MET A 1 -23.93 -7.87 -8.84
CA MET A 1 -24.17 -8.52 -7.52
C MET A 1 -22.94 -8.51 -6.59
N ARG A 2 -21.72 -8.76 -7.09
CA ARG A 2 -20.46 -8.73 -6.30
C ARG A 2 -20.13 -7.38 -5.63
N LYS A 3 -20.33 -6.24 -6.32
CA LYS A 3 -20.19 -4.87 -5.76
C LYS A 3 -21.13 -4.62 -4.57
N ILE A 4 -22.41 -5.00 -4.68
CA ILE A 4 -23.42 -4.81 -3.63
C ILE A 4 -23.11 -5.62 -2.36
N LEU A 5 -22.56 -6.83 -2.51
CA LEU A 5 -22.14 -7.67 -1.38
C LEU A 5 -20.89 -7.13 -0.68
N ARG A 6 -19.97 -6.50 -1.42
CA ARG A 6 -18.79 -5.78 -0.89
C ARG A 6 -19.19 -4.50 -0.15
N ASN A 7 -20.31 -3.86 -0.53
CA ASN A 7 -20.83 -2.64 0.09
C ASN A 7 -21.63 -2.87 1.39
N LYS A 8 -21.89 -4.12 1.78
CA LYS A 8 -22.61 -4.46 3.02
C LYS A 8 -21.68 -5.14 4.02
N ILE A 9 -21.19 -4.38 4.99
CA ILE A 9 -20.50 -4.93 6.15
C ILE A 9 -21.48 -5.00 7.32
N THR A 10 -21.75 -6.20 7.81
CA THR A 10 -22.51 -6.44 9.04
C THR A 10 -21.61 -6.18 10.25
N GLY A 11 -21.51 -4.92 10.66
CA GLY A 11 -20.96 -4.53 11.95
C GLY A 11 -21.94 -4.91 13.06
N PHE A 12 -21.79 -6.11 13.66
CA PHE A 12 -22.70 -6.64 14.68
C PHE A 12 -22.80 -5.77 15.94
N VAL A 13 -21.80 -4.90 16.20
CA VAL A 13 -21.73 -4.05 17.41
C VAL A 13 -21.96 -2.55 17.12
N PHE A 14 -21.87 -2.10 15.86
CA PHE A 14 -21.73 -0.67 15.54
C PHE A 14 -22.80 -0.09 14.61
N GLY A 15 -23.81 -0.87 14.25
CA GLY A 15 -24.84 -0.49 13.28
C GLY A 15 -24.39 -0.70 11.85
N LYS A 16 -25.34 -0.70 10.90
CA LYS A 16 -25.05 -0.83 9.46
C LYS A 16 -24.32 0.43 8.98
N TYR A 17 -23.05 0.30 8.61
CA TYR A 17 -22.35 1.33 7.85
C TYR A 17 -22.88 1.31 6.41
N TYR A 18 -23.57 2.37 5.99
CA TYR A 18 -23.79 2.64 4.57
C TYR A 18 -22.55 3.37 4.06
N HIS A 19 -21.55 2.59 3.61
CA HIS A 19 -20.29 3.14 3.11
C HIS A 19 -20.50 4.13 1.97
N GLU A 20 -21.47 3.91 1.07
CA GLU A 20 -21.79 4.85 -0.02
C GLU A 20 -22.06 6.27 0.51
N LYS A 21 -22.95 6.44 1.50
CA LYS A 21 -23.26 7.78 2.03
C LYS A 21 -22.08 8.47 2.73
N GLN A 22 -21.24 7.71 3.45
CA GLN A 22 -20.08 8.29 4.15
C GLN A 22 -18.93 8.59 3.18
N ILE A 23 -18.79 7.79 2.13
CA ILE A 23 -17.78 7.99 1.09
C ILE A 23 -18.18 9.16 0.20
N ASP A 24 -19.45 9.32 -0.16
CA ASP A 24 -19.94 10.44 -0.99
C ASP A 24 -19.61 11.81 -0.37
N GLU A 25 -19.56 11.92 0.97
CA GLU A 25 -19.14 13.13 1.69
C GLU A 25 -17.62 13.39 1.61
N ILE A 26 -16.82 12.34 1.36
CA ILE A 26 -15.36 12.37 1.36
C ILE A 26 -14.79 12.42 -0.07
N LEU A 27 -15.52 11.88 -1.06
CA LEU A 27 -15.11 11.84 -2.48
C LEU A 27 -14.89 13.24 -3.05
N ILE A 28 -13.81 13.39 -3.81
CA ILE A 28 -13.61 14.60 -4.62
C ILE A 28 -14.47 14.45 -5.88
N LYS A 29 -14.88 15.58 -6.46
CA LYS A 29 -15.66 15.60 -7.69
C LYS A 29 -14.93 14.80 -8.78
N ASP A 30 -15.65 13.89 -9.44
CA ASP A 30 -15.18 13.00 -10.49
C ASP A 30 -14.33 11.78 -10.06
N GLU A 31 -14.19 11.51 -8.75
CA GLU A 31 -13.62 10.25 -8.26
C GLU A 31 -14.65 9.12 -8.18
N GLU A 32 -14.27 7.92 -8.62
CA GLU A 32 -15.10 6.71 -8.47
C GLU A 32 -14.67 5.87 -7.25
N TYR A 33 -15.65 5.41 -6.48
CA TYR A 33 -15.41 4.41 -5.43
C TYR A 33 -15.22 3.01 -6.04
N ILE A 34 -14.06 2.41 -5.78
CA ILE A 34 -13.69 1.08 -6.30
C ILE A 34 -14.02 -0.01 -5.29
N SER A 35 -13.47 0.11 -4.08
CA SER A 35 -13.47 -0.96 -3.07
C SER A 35 -13.22 -0.41 -1.66
N GLY A 36 -13.64 -1.13 -0.63
CA GLY A 36 -13.43 -0.69 0.75
C GLY A 36 -13.52 -1.83 1.75
N ILE A 37 -12.78 -1.71 2.85
CA ILE A 37 -12.72 -2.69 3.92
C ILE A 37 -12.84 -2.02 5.29
N GLU A 38 -13.51 -2.73 6.19
CA GLU A 38 -13.52 -2.41 7.63
C GLU A 38 -12.64 -3.45 8.35
N ILE A 39 -11.68 -2.94 9.11
CA ILE A 39 -10.81 -3.74 9.96
C ILE A 39 -11.10 -3.35 11.41
N ILE A 40 -11.82 -4.24 12.11
CA ILE A 40 -12.04 -4.12 13.55
C ILE A 40 -10.86 -4.76 14.27
N PHE A 41 -10.21 -4.00 15.15
CA PHE A 41 -9.17 -4.53 16.01
C PHE A 41 -9.47 -4.24 17.47
N TYR A 42 -8.99 -5.15 18.31
CA TYR A 42 -9.10 -5.06 19.76
C TYR A 42 -7.70 -4.78 20.29
N SER A 43 -7.58 -3.81 21.19
CA SER A 43 -6.36 -3.60 21.95
C SER A 43 -6.14 -4.78 22.88
N GLU A 44 -5.10 -5.57 22.61
CA GLU A 44 -4.77 -6.78 23.38
C GLU A 44 -4.46 -6.44 24.83
N ILE A 45 -3.80 -5.30 25.08
CA ILE A 45 -3.50 -4.80 26.42
C ILE A 45 -4.80 -4.51 27.19
N ILE A 46 -5.76 -3.84 26.57
CA ILE A 46 -7.04 -3.50 27.21
C ILE A 46 -7.88 -4.76 27.43
N LEU A 47 -7.84 -5.73 26.51
CA LEU A 47 -8.47 -7.04 26.68
C LEU A 47 -7.88 -7.80 27.87
N ILE A 48 -6.56 -7.83 28.02
CA ILE A 48 -5.90 -8.47 29.16
C ILE A 48 -6.32 -7.79 30.47
N LEU A 49 -6.27 -6.46 30.53
CA LEU A 49 -6.73 -5.69 31.69
C LEU A 49 -8.20 -5.97 32.03
N THR A 50 -9.04 -6.09 31.02
CA THR A 50 -10.44 -6.49 31.17
C THR A 50 -10.56 -7.86 31.82
N ILE A 51 -9.84 -8.87 31.32
CA ILE A 51 -9.88 -10.24 31.85
C ILE A 51 -9.48 -10.24 33.33
N PHE A 52 -8.39 -9.55 33.68
CA PHE A 52 -7.99 -9.41 35.08
C PHE A 52 -9.05 -8.72 35.94
N SER A 53 -9.66 -7.64 35.44
CA SER A 53 -10.72 -6.91 36.15
C SER A 53 -11.95 -7.79 36.38
N VAL A 54 -12.35 -8.59 35.39
CA VAL A 54 -13.48 -9.54 35.51
C VAL A 54 -13.18 -10.64 36.52
N ILE A 55 -11.99 -11.24 36.48
CA ILE A 55 -11.59 -12.27 37.45
C ILE A 55 -11.58 -11.69 38.87
N ALA A 56 -11.01 -10.51 39.06
CA ALA A 56 -11.01 -9.82 40.34
C ALA A 56 -12.44 -9.48 40.82
N SER A 57 -13.32 -9.03 39.92
CA SER A 57 -14.75 -8.85 40.23
C SER A 57 -15.41 -10.15 40.70
N ILE A 58 -15.16 -11.28 40.04
CA ILE A 58 -15.73 -12.57 40.42
C ILE A 58 -15.26 -12.97 41.83
N ILE A 59 -13.96 -12.83 42.13
CA ILE A 59 -13.40 -13.13 43.45
C ILE A 59 -14.00 -12.21 44.53
N LEU A 60 -14.17 -10.92 44.23
CA LEU A 60 -14.83 -9.98 45.15
C LEU A 60 -16.32 -10.27 45.32
N ALA A 61 -17.02 -10.79 44.31
CA ALA A 61 -18.43 -11.15 44.44
C ALA A 61 -18.65 -12.28 45.46
N PHE A 62 -17.68 -13.18 45.61
CA PHE A 62 -17.71 -14.26 46.61
C PHE A 62 -17.37 -13.81 48.04
N THR A 63 -16.60 -12.72 48.19
CA THR A 63 -16.07 -12.28 49.50
C THR A 63 -16.77 -11.03 50.04
N LEU A 64 -17.13 -10.08 49.17
CA LEU A 64 -17.64 -8.75 49.50
C LEU A 64 -18.66 -8.28 48.45
N THR A 65 -19.93 -8.66 48.63
CA THR A 65 -21.01 -8.56 47.65
C THR A 65 -21.36 -7.15 47.09
N PRO A 66 -21.06 -6.00 47.74
CA PRO A 66 -21.25 -4.71 47.08
C PRO A 66 -19.99 -4.22 46.34
N LEU A 67 -18.81 -4.72 46.69
CA LEU A 67 -17.53 -4.23 46.15
C LEU A 67 -17.23 -4.75 44.74
N PHE A 68 -17.85 -5.86 44.29
CA PHE A 68 -17.64 -6.36 42.93
C PHE A 68 -18.06 -5.36 41.84
N LEU A 69 -19.06 -4.50 42.12
CA LEU A 69 -19.53 -3.45 41.21
C LEU A 69 -18.43 -2.43 40.88
N ILE A 70 -17.52 -2.17 41.82
CA ILE A 70 -16.40 -1.23 41.64
C ILE A 70 -15.45 -1.72 40.55
N LEU A 71 -15.28 -3.03 40.39
CA LEU A 71 -14.43 -3.61 39.35
C LEU A 71 -15.21 -4.03 38.09
N LEU A 72 -16.52 -4.30 38.23
CA LEU A 72 -17.37 -4.71 37.10
C LEU A 72 -17.62 -3.53 36.16
N ILE A 73 -17.92 -2.35 36.70
CA ILE A 73 -18.20 -1.15 35.90
C ILE A 73 -16.97 -0.76 35.05
N PRO A 74 -15.75 -0.64 35.62
CA PRO A 74 -14.53 -0.46 34.82
C PRO A 74 -14.27 -1.58 33.83
N ALA A 75 -14.54 -2.85 34.17
CA ALA A 75 -14.38 -3.95 33.22
C ALA A 75 -15.28 -3.78 31.98
N LEU A 76 -16.55 -3.41 32.18
CA LEU A 76 -17.48 -3.12 31.08
C LEU A 76 -17.03 -1.92 30.24
N ILE A 77 -16.50 -0.87 30.89
CA ILE A 77 -15.94 0.31 30.22
C ILE A 77 -14.67 -0.07 29.42
N LEU A 78 -13.81 -0.93 29.96
CA LEU A 78 -12.59 -1.40 29.29
C LEU A 78 -12.91 -2.28 28.07
N ILE A 79 -13.92 -3.15 28.16
CA ILE A 79 -14.43 -3.90 26.99
C ILE A 79 -14.82 -2.92 25.89
N TYR A 80 -15.57 -1.89 26.28
CA TYR A 80 -16.02 -0.87 25.35
C TYR A 80 -14.86 -0.11 24.73
N PHE A 81 -13.85 0.34 25.50
CA PHE A 81 -12.68 1.04 24.97
C PHE A 81 -11.65 0.14 24.27
N SER A 82 -11.78 -1.18 24.35
CA SER A 82 -10.86 -2.09 23.68
C SER A 82 -11.01 -2.09 22.16
N LEU A 83 -12.10 -1.53 21.64
CA LEU A 83 -12.54 -1.64 20.25
C LEU A 83 -12.14 -0.42 19.42
N ASP A 84 -11.33 -0.66 18.40
CA ASP A 84 -10.93 0.33 17.41
C ASP A 84 -11.27 -0.15 15.99
N ILE A 85 -11.53 0.81 15.11
CA ILE A 85 -11.94 0.55 13.73
C ILE A 85 -11.00 1.30 12.78
N GLU A 86 -10.49 0.57 11.78
CA GLU A 86 -9.79 1.13 10.63
C GLU A 86 -10.64 0.88 9.38
N LEU A 87 -11.13 1.96 8.79
CA LEU A 87 -11.86 1.97 7.53
C LEU A 87 -10.87 2.33 6.42
N ILE A 88 -10.82 1.52 5.38
CA ILE A 88 -9.90 1.73 4.26
C ILE A 88 -10.73 1.76 2.98
N TYR A 89 -10.63 2.86 2.24
CA TYR A 89 -11.33 3.10 1.00
C TYR A 89 -10.34 3.25 -0.13
N LEU A 90 -10.60 2.53 -1.22
CA LEU A 90 -9.90 2.64 -2.48
C LEU A 90 -10.81 3.34 -3.47
N THR A 91 -10.37 4.50 -3.96
CA THR A 91 -11.00 5.22 -5.06
C THR A 91 -10.17 5.04 -6.33
N SER A 92 -10.65 5.59 -7.45
CA SER A 92 -9.91 5.66 -8.71
C SER A 92 -8.57 6.41 -8.59
N GLU A 93 -8.43 7.31 -7.60
CA GLU A 93 -7.27 8.20 -7.50
C GLU A 93 -6.48 8.09 -6.19
N ARG A 94 -7.10 7.64 -5.10
CA ARG A 94 -6.49 7.65 -3.78
C ARG A 94 -6.89 6.47 -2.93
N LEU A 95 -6.01 6.17 -1.99
CA LEU A 95 -6.26 5.32 -0.85
C LEU A 95 -6.54 6.21 0.36
N ILE A 96 -7.75 6.09 0.91
CA ILE A 96 -8.19 6.82 2.10
C ILE A 96 -8.21 5.84 3.27
N ILE A 97 -7.47 6.17 4.32
CA ILE A 97 -7.41 5.39 5.55
C ILE A 97 -7.98 6.26 6.65
N GLU A 98 -9.07 5.80 7.23
CA GLU A 98 -9.73 6.43 8.34
C GLU A 98 -9.62 5.54 9.57
N ARG A 99 -8.99 6.06 10.62
CA ARG A 99 -8.91 5.39 11.91
C ARG A 99 -9.83 6.09 12.87
N ARG A 100 -10.70 5.31 13.50
CA ARG A 100 -11.64 5.79 14.50
C ARG A 100 -11.67 4.80 15.66
N THR A 101 -11.35 5.30 16.85
CA THR A 101 -11.77 4.67 18.10
C THR A 101 -13.28 4.89 18.29
N ILE A 102 -13.92 4.11 19.17
CA ILE A 102 -15.33 4.37 19.48
C ILE A 102 -15.55 5.76 20.10
N VAL A 103 -14.58 6.23 20.90
CA VAL A 103 -14.64 7.56 21.51
C VAL A 103 -14.61 8.64 20.44
N GLU A 104 -13.70 8.51 19.48
CA GLU A 104 -13.61 9.42 18.34
C GLU A 104 -14.90 9.39 17.50
N LYS A 105 -15.50 8.21 17.32
CA LYS A 105 -16.82 8.08 16.67
C LYS A 105 -17.91 8.86 17.42
N MET A 106 -17.96 8.78 18.76
CA MET A 106 -18.92 9.53 19.58
C MET A 106 -18.68 11.04 19.52
N LEU A 107 -17.41 11.45 19.50
CA LEU A 107 -17.00 12.85 19.41
C LEU A 107 -17.02 13.41 17.98
N LYS A 108 -17.35 12.58 16.98
CA LYS A 108 -17.28 12.90 15.54
C LYS A 108 -15.92 13.42 15.08
N THR A 109 -14.85 13.06 15.80
CA THR A 109 -13.48 13.36 15.39
C THR A 109 -12.98 12.20 14.52
N SER A 110 -12.24 12.51 13.45
CA SER A 110 -11.68 11.49 12.56
C SER A 110 -10.25 11.81 12.20
N ASN A 111 -9.41 10.79 12.19
CA ASN A 111 -8.05 10.89 11.68
C ASN A 111 -8.02 10.26 10.29
N ILE A 112 -8.23 11.11 9.28
CA ILE A 112 -8.27 10.71 7.87
C ILE A 112 -6.89 10.93 7.27
N LYS A 113 -6.33 9.88 6.68
CA LYS A 113 -5.13 9.94 5.86
C LYS A 113 -5.50 9.63 4.41
N SER A 114 -5.21 10.56 3.52
CA SER A 114 -5.43 10.42 2.09
C SER A 114 -4.09 10.30 1.39
N ILE A 115 -3.90 9.22 0.62
CA ILE A 115 -2.68 8.94 -0.13
C ILE A 115 -3.06 8.83 -1.61
N SER A 116 -2.53 9.68 -2.49
CA SER A 116 -2.75 9.52 -3.93
C SER A 116 -2.07 8.24 -4.42
N LEU A 117 -2.74 7.48 -5.29
CA LEU A 117 -2.17 6.24 -5.84
C LEU A 117 -0.88 6.51 -6.64
N ASP A 118 -0.70 7.72 -7.20
CA ASP A 118 0.50 8.09 -7.97
C ASP A 118 1.73 8.26 -7.09
N GLN A 119 1.51 8.53 -5.79
CA GLN A 119 2.59 8.71 -4.83
C GLN A 119 3.07 7.37 -4.26
N ILE A 120 2.40 6.26 -4.59
CA ILE A 120 2.77 4.92 -4.12
C ILE A 120 3.91 4.38 -4.98
N ALA A 121 5.12 4.32 -4.42
CA ALA A 121 6.30 3.83 -5.12
C ALA A 121 6.43 2.30 -5.06
N VAL A 122 6.21 1.71 -3.88
CA VAL A 122 6.43 0.29 -3.65
C VAL A 122 5.34 -0.28 -2.75
N ILE A 123 4.86 -1.46 -3.11
CA ILE A 123 3.92 -2.26 -2.34
C ILE A 123 4.64 -3.53 -1.89
N SER A 124 4.89 -3.64 -0.59
CA SER A 124 5.50 -4.84 0.00
C SER A 124 4.42 -5.71 0.64
N TYR A 125 4.35 -6.97 0.23
CA TYR A 125 3.39 -7.94 0.78
C TYR A 125 3.96 -8.68 1.98
N SER A 126 3.20 -8.73 3.06
CA SER A 126 3.52 -9.48 4.27
C SER A 126 2.38 -10.40 4.70
N ARG A 127 2.68 -11.39 5.54
CA ARG A 127 1.65 -12.26 6.13
C ARG A 127 0.92 -11.48 7.21
N ALA A 128 -0.41 -11.63 7.26
CA ALA A 128 -1.17 -11.08 8.37
C ALA A 128 -0.73 -11.73 9.69
N PRO A 129 -0.69 -10.98 10.80
CA PRO A 129 -0.34 -11.54 12.10
C PRO A 129 -1.39 -12.57 12.53
N PHE A 130 -0.96 -13.61 13.25
CA PHE A 130 -1.83 -14.65 13.74
C PHE A 130 -2.85 -14.12 14.76
N GLN A 131 -4.02 -14.75 14.83
CA GLN A 131 -4.98 -14.51 15.90
C GLN A 131 -4.77 -15.51 17.03
N PHE A 132 -3.91 -15.14 17.97
CA PHE A 132 -3.49 -16.00 19.08
C PHE A 132 -4.65 -16.60 19.86
N ALA A 133 -5.69 -15.84 20.18
CA ALA A 133 -6.85 -16.37 20.92
C ALA A 133 -7.55 -17.53 20.19
N SER A 134 -7.77 -17.42 18.88
CA SER A 134 -8.40 -18.47 18.09
C SER A 134 -7.48 -19.69 17.93
N LEU A 135 -6.18 -19.47 17.78
CA LEU A 135 -5.19 -20.54 17.74
C LEU A 135 -5.08 -21.28 19.08
N PHE A 136 -5.12 -20.56 20.19
CA PHE A 136 -5.08 -21.14 21.52
C PHE A 136 -6.33 -22.00 21.80
N LEU A 137 -7.52 -21.48 21.49
CA LEU A 137 -8.76 -22.25 21.60
C LEU A 137 -8.77 -23.48 20.68
N SER A 138 -8.24 -23.36 19.46
CA SER A 138 -8.05 -24.48 18.56
C SER A 138 -7.09 -25.53 19.14
N LEU A 139 -5.97 -25.10 19.73
CA LEU A 139 -5.01 -25.99 20.37
C LEU A 139 -5.64 -26.74 21.54
N LEU A 140 -6.37 -26.04 22.43
CA LEU A 140 -7.11 -26.67 23.52
C LEU A 140 -8.11 -27.69 23.00
N GLY A 141 -8.85 -27.35 21.94
CA GLY A 141 -9.78 -28.26 21.29
C GLY A 141 -9.09 -29.52 20.75
N ILE A 142 -7.99 -29.37 20.01
CA ILE A 142 -7.21 -30.48 19.46
C ILE A 142 -6.63 -31.37 20.57
N VAL A 143 -6.09 -30.78 21.63
CA VAL A 143 -5.57 -31.52 22.80
C VAL A 143 -6.69 -32.28 23.50
N THR A 144 -7.84 -31.64 23.70
CA THR A 144 -9.01 -32.26 24.34
C THR A 144 -9.56 -33.42 23.50
N ILE A 145 -9.62 -33.27 22.18
CA ILE A 145 -10.00 -34.34 21.24
C ILE A 145 -9.01 -35.49 21.31
N SER A 146 -7.70 -35.19 21.25
CA SER A 146 -6.64 -36.20 21.30
C SER A 146 -6.70 -37.00 22.61
N TYR A 147 -6.87 -36.30 23.74
CA TYR A 147 -7.05 -36.93 25.05
C TYR A 147 -8.32 -37.77 25.11
N SER A 148 -9.43 -37.28 24.56
CA SER A 148 -10.70 -38.02 24.55
C SER A 148 -10.63 -39.31 23.73
N ILE A 149 -9.96 -39.29 22.58
CA ILE A 149 -9.73 -40.48 21.74
C ILE A 149 -8.83 -41.49 22.45
N MET A 150 -7.80 -41.03 23.17
CA MET A 150 -6.85 -41.92 23.83
C MET A 150 -7.43 -42.62 25.08
N TYR A 151 -8.36 -41.98 25.79
CA TYR A 151 -8.85 -42.45 27.08
C TYR A 151 -10.35 -42.80 27.09
N ASP A 152 -11.02 -42.76 25.93
CA ASP A 152 -12.46 -43.07 25.77
C ASP A 152 -13.38 -42.31 26.76
N ASN A 153 -12.95 -41.11 27.17
CA ASN A 153 -13.57 -40.34 28.26
C ASN A 153 -14.82 -39.55 27.83
N PHE A 154 -15.06 -39.37 26.54
CA PHE A 154 -16.20 -38.61 26.00
C PHE A 154 -16.96 -39.41 24.96
N GLU A 155 -18.27 -39.20 24.87
CA GLU A 155 -19.07 -39.75 23.78
C GLU A 155 -18.48 -39.33 22.43
N LEU A 156 -18.34 -40.29 21.51
CA LEU A 156 -17.84 -40.07 20.14
C LEU A 156 -18.54 -38.88 19.44
N ALA A 157 -19.82 -38.63 19.72
CA ALA A 157 -20.59 -37.50 19.20
C ALA A 157 -20.05 -36.12 19.63
N ALA A 158 -19.54 -35.98 20.87
CA ALA A 158 -18.91 -34.76 21.35
C ALA A 158 -17.56 -34.52 20.65
N VAL A 159 -16.80 -35.59 20.40
CA VAL A 159 -15.53 -35.52 19.67
C VAL A 159 -15.75 -35.12 18.20
N PHE A 160 -16.76 -35.71 17.54
CA PHE A 160 -17.12 -35.39 16.16
C PHE A 160 -17.64 -33.95 15.98
N SER A 161 -18.24 -33.35 17.01
CA SER A 161 -18.69 -31.95 16.96
C SER A 161 -17.58 -30.95 17.30
N LEU A 162 -16.67 -31.27 18.22
CA LEU A 162 -15.52 -30.42 18.58
C LEU A 162 -14.44 -30.36 17.49
N THR A 163 -14.27 -31.43 16.70
CA THR A 163 -13.25 -31.51 15.64
C THR A 163 -13.40 -30.44 14.55
N PRO A 164 -14.56 -30.29 13.87
CA PRO A 164 -14.73 -29.27 12.84
C PRO A 164 -14.63 -27.84 13.40
N ILE A 165 -15.06 -27.62 14.64
CA ILE A 165 -14.94 -26.32 15.32
C ILE A 165 -13.47 -25.98 15.55
N SER A 166 -12.68 -26.94 16.06
CA SER A 166 -11.26 -26.75 16.36
C SER A 166 -10.43 -26.50 15.10
N LEU A 167 -10.75 -27.19 14.00
CA LEU A 167 -10.13 -26.97 12.68
C LEU A 167 -10.54 -25.63 12.08
N TYR A 168 -11.82 -25.25 12.19
CA TYR A 168 -12.29 -23.94 11.75
C TYR A 168 -11.58 -22.81 12.51
N LEU A 169 -11.45 -22.93 13.83
CA LEU A 169 -10.71 -21.97 14.66
C LEU A 169 -9.22 -21.92 14.30
N ALA A 170 -8.60 -23.05 13.94
CA ALA A 170 -7.23 -23.08 13.42
C ALA A 170 -7.12 -22.29 12.12
N TYR A 171 -7.99 -22.58 11.15
CA TYR A 171 -8.02 -21.92 9.85
C TYR A 171 -8.24 -20.41 9.99
N TYR A 172 -9.21 -20.01 10.82
CA TYR A 172 -9.49 -18.62 11.13
C TYR A 172 -8.33 -17.95 11.87
N GLY A 173 -7.72 -18.67 12.83
CA GLY A 173 -6.61 -18.21 13.64
C GLY A 173 -5.32 -17.96 12.86
N LEU A 174 -5.04 -18.84 11.89
CA LEU A 174 -3.90 -18.72 10.97
C LEU A 174 -4.07 -17.58 9.95
N ARG A 175 -5.30 -17.08 9.76
CA ARG A 175 -5.63 -15.99 8.83
C ARG A 175 -5.08 -16.19 7.41
N LEU A 176 -5.20 -17.41 6.88
CA LEU A 176 -4.63 -17.79 5.58
C LEU A 176 -5.14 -16.92 4.41
N THR A 177 -6.35 -16.37 4.54
CA THR A 177 -7.00 -15.50 3.54
C THR A 177 -6.81 -14.00 3.78
N LYS A 178 -5.99 -13.62 4.75
CA LYS A 178 -5.67 -12.22 5.04
C LYS A 178 -4.17 -11.97 4.92
N ARG A 179 -3.81 -10.80 4.42
CA ARG A 179 -2.42 -10.36 4.24
C ARG A 179 -2.29 -8.93 4.74
N SER A 180 -1.07 -8.51 5.03
CA SER A 180 -0.76 -7.11 5.31
C SER A 180 0.07 -6.56 4.17
N ILE A 181 -0.06 -5.26 3.93
CA ILE A 181 0.73 -4.55 2.92
C ILE A 181 1.45 -3.39 3.60
N GLU A 182 2.68 -3.15 3.17
CA GLU A 182 3.39 -1.92 3.44
C GLU A 182 3.54 -1.11 2.16
N ILE A 183 3.02 0.11 2.20
CA ILE A 183 2.98 1.06 1.10
C ILE A 183 4.04 2.11 1.37
N SER A 184 5.08 2.12 0.55
CA SER A 184 6.09 3.18 0.56
C SER A 184 5.64 4.30 -0.36
N VAL A 185 5.49 5.49 0.22
CA VAL A 185 5.01 6.68 -0.47
C VAL A 185 6.19 7.62 -0.73
N ILE A 186 6.28 8.16 -1.95
CA ILE A 186 7.34 9.09 -2.34
C ILE A 186 7.30 10.32 -1.41
N GLY A 187 8.46 10.69 -0.86
CA GLY A 187 8.57 11.83 0.06
C GLY A 187 8.15 11.54 1.51
N VAL A 188 7.76 10.32 1.86
CA VAL A 188 7.43 9.93 3.24
C VAL A 188 8.46 8.93 3.77
N ALA A 189 9.13 9.29 4.87
CA ALA A 189 10.22 8.48 5.44
C ALA A 189 9.77 7.15 6.06
N LYS A 190 8.49 6.99 6.42
CA LYS A 190 7.96 5.77 7.05
C LYS A 190 6.87 5.15 6.17
N PRO A 191 6.97 3.83 5.84
CA PRO A 191 5.95 3.16 5.04
C PRO A 191 4.64 3.04 5.80
N PHE A 192 3.54 3.26 5.08
CA PHE A 192 2.19 3.10 5.59
C PHE A 192 1.78 1.64 5.56
N GLY A 193 1.36 1.11 6.70
CA GLY A 193 0.88 -0.26 6.79
C GLY A 193 -0.63 -0.34 6.62
N VAL A 194 -1.10 -1.16 5.68
CA VAL A 194 -2.50 -1.55 5.52
C VAL A 194 -2.69 -2.96 6.09
N GLY A 195 -3.60 -3.12 7.05
CA GLY A 195 -3.91 -4.42 7.64
C GLY A 195 -2.80 -5.00 8.53
N ARG A 196 -1.87 -4.19 9.04
CA ARG A 196 -0.75 -4.66 9.91
C ARG A 196 -1.20 -5.41 11.17
N VAL A 197 -2.40 -5.13 11.70
CA VAL A 197 -2.87 -5.69 12.98
C VAL A 197 -3.79 -6.90 12.81
N LYS A 198 -4.69 -6.88 11.82
CA LYS A 198 -5.70 -7.94 11.63
C LYS A 198 -5.72 -8.57 10.24
N GLY A 199 -4.88 -8.07 9.33
CA GLY A 199 -4.84 -8.45 7.92
C GLY A 199 -6.00 -7.84 7.13
N ALA A 200 -5.70 -7.38 5.92
CA ALA A 200 -6.67 -7.04 4.91
C ALA A 200 -7.00 -8.30 4.07
N PRO A 201 -8.24 -8.44 3.59
CA PRO A 201 -8.60 -9.57 2.75
C PRO A 201 -7.93 -9.50 1.37
N VAL A 202 -7.52 -10.65 0.83
CA VAL A 202 -6.77 -10.71 -0.44
C VAL A 202 -7.49 -10.02 -1.60
N TRP A 203 -8.81 -10.06 -1.65
CA TRP A 203 -9.57 -9.42 -2.72
C TRP A 203 -9.38 -7.90 -2.77
N PHE A 204 -9.29 -7.24 -1.61
CA PHE A 204 -9.07 -5.79 -1.54
C PHE A 204 -7.67 -5.43 -1.99
N LEU A 205 -6.70 -6.26 -1.63
CA LEU A 205 -5.31 -6.08 -2.02
C LEU A 205 -5.09 -6.27 -3.52
N ASN A 206 -5.79 -7.24 -4.12
CA ASN A 206 -5.80 -7.40 -5.57
C ASN A 206 -6.44 -6.19 -6.26
N ASP A 207 -7.55 -5.66 -5.74
CA ASP A 207 -8.18 -4.45 -6.26
C ASP A 207 -7.19 -3.26 -6.20
N LEU A 208 -6.48 -3.08 -5.07
CA LEU A 208 -5.45 -2.04 -4.90
C LEU A 208 -4.29 -2.18 -5.89
N GLN A 209 -3.75 -3.40 -6.04
CA GLN A 209 -2.65 -3.66 -6.97
C GLN A 209 -3.06 -3.42 -8.42
N ASN A 210 -4.26 -3.86 -8.81
CA ASN A 210 -4.77 -3.66 -10.16
C ASN A 210 -4.95 -2.17 -10.44
N MET A 211 -5.52 -1.40 -9.51
CA MET A 211 -5.67 0.05 -9.69
C MET A 211 -4.33 0.77 -9.85
N ILE A 212 -3.33 0.41 -9.05
CA ILE A 212 -1.99 1.00 -9.17
C ILE A 212 -1.35 0.60 -10.50
N PHE A 213 -1.48 -0.66 -10.91
CA PHE A 213 -0.96 -1.14 -12.19
C PHE A 213 -1.66 -0.46 -13.38
N GLU A 214 -2.98 -0.37 -13.36
CA GLU A 214 -3.77 0.32 -14.40
C GLU A 214 -3.35 1.79 -14.49
N ARG A 215 -3.15 2.46 -13.35
CA ARG A 215 -2.73 3.87 -13.35
C ARG A 215 -1.33 4.05 -13.93
N VAL A 216 -0.37 3.24 -13.49
CA VAL A 216 0.98 3.22 -14.07
C VAL A 216 0.93 2.93 -15.57
N HIS A 217 0.15 1.93 -15.99
CA HIS A 217 -0.02 1.55 -17.39
C HIS A 217 -0.70 2.67 -18.21
N HIS A 218 -1.73 3.32 -17.68
CA HIS A 218 -2.38 4.47 -18.32
C HIS A 218 -1.44 5.67 -18.42
N THR A 219 -0.63 5.94 -17.41
CA THR A 219 0.43 6.95 -17.46
C THR A 219 1.46 6.63 -18.56
N PHE A 220 1.78 5.35 -18.80
CA PHE A 220 2.70 4.96 -19.89
C PHE A 220 2.05 4.89 -21.28
N HIS A 221 0.73 4.70 -21.39
CA HIS A 221 0.02 4.47 -22.66
C HIS A 221 -0.93 5.59 -23.09
N SER A 222 -1.17 6.62 -22.27
CA SER A 222 -1.82 7.84 -22.75
C SER A 222 -0.85 8.56 -23.68
N GLU A 223 -1.00 8.34 -24.99
CA GLU A 223 -0.31 9.04 -26.08
C GLU A 223 -0.74 10.51 -26.23
N GLU A 224 -1.20 11.15 -25.16
CA GLU A 224 -1.13 12.61 -25.02
C GLU A 224 0.11 12.90 -24.18
N SER A 225 1.01 13.70 -24.75
CA SER A 225 2.26 14.13 -24.16
C SER A 225 2.07 14.80 -22.80
N TYR A 226 1.87 14.02 -21.75
CA TYR A 226 2.23 14.43 -20.42
C TYR A 226 3.73 14.20 -20.31
N ASP A 227 4.48 15.29 -20.22
CA ASP A 227 5.82 15.31 -19.67
C ASP A 227 5.73 14.72 -18.25
N ILE A 228 5.75 13.40 -18.16
CA ILE A 228 6.06 12.71 -16.92
C ILE A 228 7.53 13.01 -16.72
N HIS A 229 7.80 14.05 -15.94
CA HIS A 229 9.08 14.23 -15.30
C HIS A 229 9.31 13.05 -14.35
N GLU A 230 9.72 11.91 -14.91
CA GLU A 230 10.42 10.87 -14.18
C GLU A 230 11.65 11.53 -13.55
N PHE A 231 11.55 11.84 -12.25
CA PHE A 231 12.62 12.26 -11.36
C PHE A 231 13.63 13.32 -11.87
N PRO A 232 13.43 14.63 -11.60
CA PRO A 232 14.47 15.61 -11.77
C PRO A 232 15.05 16.03 -10.42
N LEU A 233 15.97 15.27 -9.83
CA LEU A 233 16.88 15.86 -8.83
C LEU A 233 18.35 15.44 -8.96
N GLU A 234 18.69 14.27 -9.53
CA GLU A 234 20.10 13.92 -9.84
C GLU A 234 20.44 13.89 -11.34
N TYR A 235 19.44 13.73 -12.21
CA TYR A 235 19.62 13.55 -13.65
C TYR A 235 20.25 14.76 -14.35
N SER A 236 19.79 15.97 -14.01
CA SER A 236 20.32 17.21 -14.60
C SER A 236 21.78 17.48 -14.21
N GLY A 237 22.22 16.95 -13.05
CA GLY A 237 23.62 17.01 -12.61
C GLY A 237 24.53 16.12 -13.46
N ARG A 238 24.11 14.87 -13.71
CA ARG A 238 24.90 13.87 -14.44
C ARG A 238 24.98 14.17 -15.95
N VAL A 239 23.90 14.69 -16.56
CA VAL A 239 23.93 15.17 -17.96
C VAL A 239 24.87 16.39 -18.09
N ARG A 240 24.87 17.31 -17.12
CA ARG A 240 25.84 18.43 -17.09
C ARG A 240 27.29 17.94 -17.01
N GLU A 241 27.55 16.85 -16.28
CA GLU A 241 28.88 16.25 -16.13
C GLU A 241 29.37 15.61 -17.44
N LEU A 242 28.49 14.89 -18.15
CA LEU A 242 28.81 14.36 -19.48
C LEU A 242 29.04 15.47 -20.53
N VAL A 243 28.25 16.55 -20.47
CA VAL A 243 28.49 17.75 -21.31
C VAL A 243 29.86 18.37 -21.03
N LYS A 244 30.39 18.28 -19.80
CA LYS A 244 31.77 18.71 -19.52
C LYS A 244 32.80 17.82 -20.20
N GLN A 245 32.59 16.49 -20.21
CA GLN A 245 33.50 15.49 -20.79
C GLN A 245 33.55 15.49 -22.33
N LEU A 246 32.53 16.01 -23.02
CA LEU A 246 32.57 16.16 -24.47
C LEU A 246 33.61 17.21 -24.89
N THR A 247 34.41 16.91 -25.92
CA THR A 247 35.46 17.83 -26.39
C THR A 247 34.95 18.82 -27.44
N ARG A 248 33.90 18.48 -28.20
CA ARG A 248 33.39 19.30 -29.30
C ARG A 248 32.17 20.13 -28.87
N ALA A 249 32.21 21.45 -29.10
CA ALA A 249 31.12 22.37 -28.75
C ALA A 249 29.79 22.04 -29.45
N VAL A 250 29.85 21.57 -30.70
CA VAL A 250 28.68 21.11 -31.46
C VAL A 250 27.95 19.97 -30.74
N GLN A 251 28.69 18.98 -30.22
CA GLN A 251 28.11 17.83 -29.53
C GLN A 251 27.45 18.23 -28.22
N LYS A 252 28.09 19.13 -27.45
CA LYS A 252 27.51 19.68 -26.22
C LYS A 252 26.17 20.33 -26.49
N LYS A 253 26.09 21.14 -27.54
CA LYS A 253 24.87 21.86 -27.88
C LYS A 253 23.76 20.93 -28.36
N ILE A 254 24.09 19.89 -29.14
CA ILE A 254 23.13 18.86 -29.56
C ILE A 254 22.56 18.10 -28.36
N ILE A 255 23.40 17.68 -27.40
CA ILE A 255 22.91 16.99 -26.20
C ILE A 255 22.04 17.92 -25.35
N GLN A 256 22.43 19.18 -25.15
CA GLN A 256 21.61 20.14 -24.41
C GLN A 256 20.22 20.32 -25.04
N LEU A 257 20.14 20.45 -26.37
CA LEU A 257 18.87 20.59 -27.07
C LEU A 257 18.00 19.34 -26.94
N LEU A 258 18.61 18.14 -27.02
CA LEU A 258 17.90 16.86 -26.94
C LEU A 258 17.57 16.41 -25.50
N ASP A 259 18.23 16.99 -24.50
CA ASP A 259 17.88 16.83 -23.08
C ASP A 259 16.60 17.60 -22.75
N GLU A 260 16.45 18.79 -23.33
CA GLU A 260 15.26 19.62 -23.15
C GLU A 260 14.05 19.09 -23.93
N LYS A 261 14.20 18.73 -25.23
CA LYS A 261 13.08 18.28 -26.08
C LYS A 261 13.50 17.30 -27.18
N THR A 262 12.57 16.46 -27.63
CA THR A 262 12.77 15.63 -28.83
C THR A 262 12.58 16.46 -30.10
N LEU A 263 13.60 16.45 -30.96
CA LEU A 263 13.68 17.35 -32.12
C LEU A 263 13.93 16.59 -33.42
N SER A 264 13.34 17.06 -34.51
CA SER A 264 13.66 16.63 -35.85
C SER A 264 15.01 17.21 -36.30
N LYS A 265 15.60 16.61 -37.33
CA LYS A 265 16.90 17.07 -37.86
C LYS A 265 16.86 18.54 -38.32
N ASN A 266 15.75 18.97 -38.91
CA ASN A 266 15.60 20.35 -39.38
C ASN A 266 15.49 21.32 -38.19
N GLU A 267 14.71 20.98 -37.16
CA GLU A 267 14.62 21.79 -35.94
C GLU A 267 15.96 21.94 -35.22
N ILE A 268 16.81 20.89 -35.21
CA ILE A 268 18.17 20.99 -34.64
C ILE A 268 19.04 21.96 -35.44
N ILE A 269 18.94 21.94 -36.78
CA ILE A 269 19.69 22.86 -37.65
C ILE A 269 19.22 24.31 -37.41
N ASP A 270 17.91 24.52 -37.32
CA ASP A 270 17.31 25.84 -37.13
C ASP A 270 17.66 26.45 -35.76
N LEU A 271 17.75 25.62 -34.71
CA LEU A 271 18.14 26.02 -33.35
C LEU A 271 19.66 26.16 -33.16
N MET A 272 20.46 25.84 -34.19
CA MET A 272 21.93 25.91 -34.17
C MET A 272 22.49 26.75 -35.34
N PRO A 273 22.05 28.02 -35.53
CA PRO A 273 22.43 28.84 -36.68
C PRO A 273 23.93 29.17 -36.75
N ASN A 274 24.65 29.03 -35.62
CA ASN A 274 26.08 29.30 -35.52
C ASN A 274 26.96 28.14 -36.00
N TYR A 275 26.37 27.03 -36.44
CA TYR A 275 27.09 25.83 -36.88
C TYR A 275 26.67 25.46 -38.30
N SER A 276 27.63 25.02 -39.11
CA SER A 276 27.33 24.55 -40.46
C SER A 276 26.54 23.23 -40.41
N LYS A 277 25.67 23.02 -41.40
CA LYS A 277 24.91 21.75 -41.54
C LYS A 277 25.82 20.52 -41.55
N THR A 278 27.01 20.64 -42.13
CA THR A 278 28.04 19.60 -42.17
C THR A 278 28.62 19.29 -40.79
N GLU A 279 28.83 20.30 -39.94
CA GLU A 279 29.32 20.11 -38.57
C GLU A 279 28.26 19.47 -37.67
N ILE A 280 27.00 19.87 -37.84
CA ILE A 280 25.86 19.27 -37.11
C ILE A 280 25.72 17.80 -37.50
N ASP A 281 25.77 17.48 -38.79
CA ASP A 281 25.67 16.11 -39.29
C ASP A 281 26.81 15.22 -38.77
N GLU A 282 28.04 15.74 -38.74
CA GLU A 282 29.18 15.01 -38.17
C GLU A 282 29.05 14.85 -36.65
N GLY A 283 28.57 15.88 -35.94
CA GLY A 283 28.30 15.84 -34.51
C GLY A 283 27.25 14.78 -34.15
N MET A 284 26.13 14.75 -34.87
CA MET A 284 25.08 13.74 -34.71
C MET A 284 25.57 12.33 -35.06
N ARG A 285 26.37 12.19 -36.12
CA ARG A 285 26.97 10.90 -36.48
C ARG A 285 27.84 10.35 -35.36
N GLN A 286 28.72 11.18 -34.79
CA GLN A 286 29.61 10.78 -33.70
C GLN A 286 28.84 10.43 -32.43
N LEU A 287 27.83 11.23 -32.06
CA LEU A 287 26.97 10.94 -30.91
C LEU A 287 26.17 9.64 -31.10
N ARG A 288 25.72 9.35 -32.32
CA ARG A 288 25.03 8.11 -32.65
C ARG A 288 25.95 6.89 -32.59
N VAL A 289 27.19 7.00 -33.06
CA VAL A 289 28.19 5.92 -32.95
C VAL A 289 28.45 5.57 -31.49
N LYS A 290 28.51 6.59 -30.62
CA LYS A 290 28.60 6.42 -29.16
C LYS A 290 27.29 6.02 -28.49
N LYS A 291 26.21 5.82 -29.26
CA LYS A 291 24.86 5.51 -28.76
C LYS A 291 24.29 6.51 -27.75
N TYR A 292 24.73 7.77 -27.77
CA TYR A 292 24.18 8.83 -26.91
C TYR A 292 22.88 9.41 -27.46
N ILE A 293 22.67 9.30 -28.77
CA ILE A 293 21.43 9.71 -29.43
C ILE A 293 20.94 8.59 -30.33
N TYR A 294 19.63 8.47 -30.46
CA TYR A 294 18.97 7.54 -31.37
C TYR A 294 17.84 8.22 -32.13
N TYR A 295 17.47 7.62 -33.27
CA TYR A 295 16.37 8.11 -34.09
C TYR A 295 15.13 7.26 -33.85
N HIS A 296 14.08 7.88 -33.32
CA HIS A 296 12.82 7.21 -33.01
C HIS A 296 11.92 7.22 -34.26
N ARG A 297 11.73 6.05 -34.88
CA ARG A 297 11.08 5.93 -36.19
C ARG A 297 9.59 6.31 -36.20
N SER A 298 8.85 6.03 -35.12
CA SER A 298 7.41 6.35 -35.04
C SER A 298 7.15 7.86 -35.03
N ILE A 299 7.87 8.60 -34.17
CA ILE A 299 7.74 10.06 -34.02
C ILE A 299 8.61 10.85 -35.00
N ARG A 300 9.46 10.18 -35.79
CA ARG A 300 10.39 10.77 -36.77
C ARG A 300 11.35 11.82 -36.20
N LYS A 301 11.70 11.69 -34.91
CA LYS A 301 12.54 12.64 -34.17
C LYS A 301 13.77 11.98 -33.58
N TRP A 302 14.76 12.79 -33.26
CA TRP A 302 15.95 12.39 -32.53
C TRP A 302 15.71 12.53 -31.04
N CYS A 303 16.20 11.53 -30.30
CA CYS A 303 16.05 11.41 -28.86
C CYS A 303 17.41 11.14 -28.23
N LEU A 304 17.58 11.60 -27.00
CA LEU A 304 18.72 11.28 -26.17
C LEU A 304 18.53 9.86 -25.59
N ASP A 305 19.53 8.99 -25.74
CA ASP A 305 19.51 7.65 -25.12
C ASP A 305 20.02 7.73 -23.68
N LYS A 306 19.09 8.06 -22.77
CA LYS A 306 19.40 8.32 -21.36
C LYS A 306 19.99 7.10 -20.65
N MET A 307 19.63 5.87 -21.02
CA MET A 307 20.15 4.66 -20.35
C MET A 307 21.61 4.39 -20.71
N THR A 308 21.96 4.47 -21.98
CA THR A 308 23.33 4.20 -22.43
C THR A 308 24.31 5.25 -21.90
N LEU A 309 23.84 6.51 -21.78
CA LEU A 309 24.56 7.62 -21.16
C LEU A 309 24.89 7.40 -19.68
N ILE A 310 23.97 6.80 -18.91
CA ILE A 310 24.18 6.50 -17.49
C ILE A 310 25.23 5.39 -17.34
N SER A 311 25.13 4.34 -18.15
CA SER A 311 26.07 3.21 -18.05
C SER A 311 27.52 3.60 -18.38
N ASP A 312 27.72 4.50 -19.35
CA ASP A 312 29.06 4.99 -19.71
C ASP A 312 29.66 5.89 -18.62
N LEU A 313 28.84 6.67 -17.91
CA LEU A 313 29.30 7.48 -16.77
C LEU A 313 29.68 6.62 -15.57
N GLU A 314 28.88 5.61 -15.24
CA GLU A 314 29.16 4.68 -14.14
C GLU A 314 30.45 3.87 -14.40
N ASN A 315 30.67 3.45 -15.64
CA ASN A 315 31.88 2.74 -16.04
C ASN A 315 33.14 3.63 -16.00
N ASN A 316 33.03 4.93 -16.26
CA ASN A 316 34.18 5.85 -16.20
C ASN A 316 34.54 6.24 -14.74
N VAL A 317 33.57 6.38 -13.84
CA VAL A 317 33.80 6.65 -12.41
C VAL A 317 34.44 5.44 -11.70
N ALA A 318 34.17 4.22 -12.18
CA ALA A 318 34.79 3.00 -11.67
C ALA A 318 36.26 2.80 -12.09
N VAL A 319 36.76 3.56 -13.06
CA VAL A 319 38.15 3.47 -13.56
C VAL A 319 39.08 4.52 -12.90
N GLU A 320 38.51 5.55 -12.26
CA GLU A 320 39.25 6.61 -11.56
C GLU A 320 39.38 6.37 -10.03
N ASN A 321 38.79 5.30 -9.49
CA ASN A 321 38.97 4.84 -8.10
C ASN A 321 39.75 3.52 -8.04
#